data_AF-A0A3D3F282-F1
#
_entry.id   AF-A0A3D3F282-F1
#
_cell.length_a   1.000
_cell.length_b   1.000
_cell.length_c   1.000
_cell.angle_alpha   90.00
_cell.angle_beta   90.00
_cell.angle_gamma   90.00
#
_symmetry.space_group_name_H-M   'P 1'
#
loop_
_entity.id
_entity.type
_entity.pdbx_description
1 polymer ?
#
loop_
_entity_poly.entity_id
_entity_poly.type
_entity_poly.pdbx_seq_one_letter_code
_entity_poly.pdbx_strand_id
1 'polypeptide(L)'
;SKKSGGITRSHLRFGKKAIHSQYLVAREDFVACHNQAFIGRFDLLNGIKENGVFLLNSNWNMDEVFNQLTCEMQDTIIKRKIKFYNIDGLKIADEVGLGGRVNTVMQTAFFLISGVMDRNEAIGLIKESIRKTYGKKGEDVVQMNLNAVDKVNEALVEVPIPAQLPDTCGPRKQLVPKDAAGFVKDVIEPIMREQGDIIKVSQMPLDGYVESGTAKLEKRRVAPAVPKWIPENCIQCNQCSFVCPHAAIRAKLMTEEDLKSAPDSFNTLKAMGAEGYQYKIQVYIDDCQGCRVCVNECPKGALVMSPIDTERDAGEQQNYEFFEKLPNDVLANFKEATVKGSQFKQPLFEFSGACAGCGETP
;
A
#
# COMPACT_ATOMS: atom_id res chain seq x y z
N SER A 1 -3.08 12.33 7.15
CA SER A 1 -2.28 12.46 8.40
C SER A 1 -1.24 11.34 8.63
N LYS A 2 -1.24 10.25 7.87
CA LYS A 2 -0.28 9.14 8.05
C LYS A 2 1.16 9.57 7.76
N LYS A 3 2.12 9.25 8.63
CA LYS A 3 3.53 9.66 8.47
C LYS A 3 4.30 8.83 7.42
N SER A 4 3.98 7.55 7.28
CA SER A 4 4.53 6.67 6.23
C SER A 4 3.42 6.06 5.40
N GLY A 5 3.62 5.94 4.09
CA GLY A 5 2.63 5.37 3.16
C GLY A 5 1.31 6.15 3.10
N GLY A 6 1.33 7.45 3.44
CA GLY A 6 0.19 8.34 3.30
C GLY A 6 -0.10 8.65 1.83
N ILE A 7 -1.32 9.12 1.55
CA ILE A 7 -1.67 9.65 0.24
C ILE A 7 -1.22 11.09 0.14
N THR A 8 -0.67 11.46 -1.00
CA THR A 8 -0.38 12.84 -1.37
C THR A 8 -1.09 13.12 -2.70
N ARG A 9 -1.94 14.16 -2.73
CA ARG A 9 -2.56 14.66 -3.96
C ARG A 9 -1.94 15.99 -4.33
N SER A 10 -1.27 16.03 -5.47
CA SER A 10 -0.63 17.24 -6.00
C SER A 10 -1.53 17.90 -7.04
N HIS A 11 -1.80 19.19 -6.88
CA HIS A 11 -2.60 19.98 -7.80
C HIS A 11 -1.73 21.01 -8.51
N LEU A 12 -1.50 20.81 -9.81
CA LEU A 12 -0.73 21.72 -10.65
C LEU A 12 -1.63 22.38 -11.68
N ARG A 13 -1.30 23.64 -12.02
CA ARG A 13 -1.94 24.39 -13.09
C ARG A 13 -0.86 25.10 -13.90
N PHE A 14 -0.97 25.00 -15.22
CA PHE A 14 -0.12 25.71 -16.18
C PHE A 14 -1.03 26.53 -17.09
N GLY A 15 -0.63 27.75 -17.42
CA GLY A 15 -1.45 28.61 -18.28
C GLY A 15 -0.69 29.85 -18.73
N LYS A 16 -1.12 30.40 -19.87
CA LYS A 16 -0.55 31.65 -20.43
C LYS A 16 -0.98 32.90 -19.66
N LYS A 17 -1.99 32.79 -18.80
CA LYS A 17 -2.53 33.88 -17.96
C LYS A 17 -2.19 33.63 -16.50
N ALA A 18 -2.19 34.70 -15.71
CA ALA A 18 -2.06 34.61 -14.26
C ALA A 18 -3.13 33.66 -13.67
N ILE A 19 -2.68 32.78 -12.77
CA ILE A 19 -3.53 31.76 -12.15
C ILE A 19 -4.04 32.31 -10.82
N HIS A 20 -5.32 32.65 -10.76
CA HIS A 20 -5.99 33.12 -9.54
C HIS A 20 -6.75 32.02 -8.78
N SER A 21 -6.68 30.77 -9.25
CA SER A 21 -7.43 29.64 -8.69
C SER A 21 -6.82 29.11 -7.39
N GLN A 22 -7.13 29.77 -6.27
CA GLN A 22 -6.69 29.41 -4.91
C GLN A 22 -7.54 28.28 -4.28
N TYR A 23 -7.84 27.26 -5.07
CA TYR A 23 -8.63 26.10 -4.67
C TYR A 23 -8.11 24.84 -5.36
N LEU A 24 -8.52 23.66 -4.89
CA LEU A 24 -8.13 22.37 -5.48
C LEU A 24 -8.55 22.25 -6.95
N VAL A 25 -7.82 21.48 -7.76
CA VAL A 25 -8.29 21.18 -9.12
C VAL A 25 -9.48 20.24 -9.02
N ALA A 26 -10.60 20.61 -9.63
CA ALA A 26 -11.83 19.82 -9.68
C ALA A 26 -12.17 19.32 -11.10
N ARG A 27 -11.47 19.84 -12.12
CA ARG A 27 -11.59 19.42 -13.52
C ARG A 27 -10.19 19.25 -14.10
N GLU A 28 -9.72 18.02 -14.13
CA GLU A 28 -8.36 17.65 -14.49
C GLU A 28 -8.23 17.37 -16.00
N ASP A 29 -7.23 17.99 -16.65
CA ASP A 29 -6.80 17.60 -17.99
C ASP A 29 -5.89 16.36 -17.96
N PHE A 30 -5.19 16.17 -16.85
CA PHE A 30 -4.23 15.09 -16.62
C PHE A 30 -4.34 14.58 -15.18
N VAL A 31 -4.44 13.26 -15.02
CA VAL A 31 -4.40 12.56 -13.73
C VAL A 31 -3.28 11.52 -13.76
N ALA A 32 -2.41 11.51 -12.75
CA ALA A 32 -1.44 10.43 -12.55
C ALA A 32 -1.64 9.72 -11.22
N CYS A 33 -1.61 8.39 -11.25
CA CYS A 33 -1.64 7.50 -10.10
C CYS A 33 -0.30 6.78 -9.97
N HIS A 34 0.54 7.22 -9.03
CA HIS A 34 1.89 6.69 -8.88
C HIS A 34 1.97 5.37 -8.07
N ASN A 35 0.83 4.87 -7.59
CA ASN A 35 0.76 3.65 -6.80
C ASN A 35 -0.51 2.85 -7.16
N GLN A 36 -0.35 1.68 -7.77
CA GLN A 36 -1.46 0.80 -8.15
C GLN A 36 -2.39 0.42 -6.97
N ALA A 37 -1.92 0.47 -5.72
CA ALA A 37 -2.74 0.18 -4.55
C ALA A 37 -3.92 1.18 -4.37
N PHE A 38 -3.92 2.32 -5.06
CA PHE A 38 -5.00 3.30 -5.02
C PHE A 38 -6.19 2.92 -5.91
N ILE A 39 -5.99 2.05 -6.90
CA ILE A 39 -7.08 1.53 -7.75
C ILE A 39 -8.13 0.83 -6.88
N GLY A 40 -9.39 1.22 -7.07
CA GLY A 40 -10.53 0.72 -6.30
C GLY A 40 -10.62 1.21 -4.84
N ARG A 41 -9.62 1.92 -4.33
CA ARG A 41 -9.67 2.59 -3.02
C ARG A 41 -10.24 3.99 -3.14
N PHE A 42 -9.66 4.77 -4.04
CA PHE A 42 -9.99 6.18 -4.25
C PHE A 42 -10.69 6.39 -5.59
N ASP A 43 -11.48 7.44 -5.64
CA ASP A 43 -12.02 7.96 -6.87
C ASP A 43 -10.97 8.87 -7.53
N LEU A 44 -10.27 8.31 -8.52
CA LEU A 44 -9.16 8.97 -9.21
C LEU A 44 -9.61 9.79 -10.43
N LEU A 45 -10.73 9.41 -11.05
CA LEU A 45 -11.12 9.88 -12.39
C LEU A 45 -12.38 10.74 -12.41
N ASN A 46 -13.06 10.99 -11.28
CA ASN A 46 -14.30 11.76 -11.26
C ASN A 46 -14.26 13.08 -12.04
N GLY A 47 -13.20 13.86 -11.83
CA GLY A 47 -13.05 15.20 -12.39
C GLY A 47 -12.33 15.23 -13.75
N ILE A 48 -11.84 14.09 -14.26
CA ILE A 48 -11.08 14.08 -15.51
C ILE A 48 -11.96 14.51 -16.70
N LYS A 49 -11.48 15.46 -17.50
CA LYS A 49 -12.22 15.98 -18.65
C LYS A 49 -12.29 14.97 -19.81
N GLU A 50 -13.23 15.18 -20.73
CA GLU A 50 -13.24 14.44 -22.00
C GLU A 50 -11.92 14.66 -22.75
N ASN A 51 -11.35 13.58 -23.31
CA ASN A 51 -10.04 13.52 -23.96
C ASN A 51 -8.86 13.83 -23.01
N GLY A 52 -9.08 13.79 -21.70
CA GLY A 52 -8.02 13.91 -20.70
C GLY A 52 -7.05 12.73 -20.74
N VAL A 53 -5.96 12.84 -19.97
CA VAL A 53 -4.91 11.82 -19.91
C VAL A 53 -4.86 11.19 -18.52
N PHE A 54 -4.87 9.86 -18.46
CA PHE A 54 -4.65 9.10 -17.23
C PHE A 54 -3.33 8.33 -17.34
N LEU A 55 -2.44 8.51 -16.36
CA LEU A 55 -1.17 7.78 -16.24
C LEU A 55 -1.18 6.92 -14.98
N LEU A 56 -0.95 5.62 -15.12
CA LEU A 56 -0.83 4.67 -14.01
C LEU A 56 0.60 4.14 -13.91
N ASN A 57 1.14 4.11 -12.68
CA ASN A 57 2.31 3.31 -12.35
C ASN A 57 1.85 1.95 -11.82
N SER A 58 2.06 0.89 -12.58
CA SER A 58 1.76 -0.47 -12.14
C SER A 58 2.66 -1.50 -12.80
N ASN A 59 2.77 -2.67 -12.17
CA ASN A 59 3.44 -3.84 -12.72
C ASN A 59 2.53 -4.71 -13.60
N TRP A 60 1.30 -4.25 -13.90
CA TRP A 60 0.37 -4.99 -14.74
C TRP A 60 0.75 -4.90 -16.21
N ASN A 61 0.54 -6.00 -16.93
CA ASN A 61 0.79 -6.07 -18.36
C ASN A 61 -0.15 -5.12 -19.12
N MET A 62 0.34 -4.57 -20.24
CA MET A 62 -0.42 -3.60 -21.06
C MET A 62 -1.76 -4.15 -21.58
N ASP A 63 -1.83 -5.45 -21.86
CA ASP A 63 -3.05 -6.09 -22.37
C ASP A 63 -4.08 -6.38 -21.25
N GLU A 64 -3.64 -6.38 -20.00
CA GLU A 64 -4.46 -6.78 -18.84
C GLU A 64 -4.82 -5.60 -17.94
N VAL A 65 -4.01 -4.52 -17.96
CA VAL A 65 -4.12 -3.37 -17.05
C VAL A 65 -5.51 -2.73 -17.07
N PHE A 66 -6.17 -2.68 -18.23
CA PHE A 66 -7.52 -2.11 -18.34
C PHE A 66 -8.55 -2.94 -17.56
N ASN A 67 -8.42 -4.27 -17.57
CA ASN A 67 -9.31 -5.20 -16.85
C ASN A 67 -9.09 -5.14 -15.33
N GLN A 68 -7.94 -4.66 -14.88
CA GLN A 68 -7.64 -4.46 -13.45
C GLN A 68 -8.28 -3.19 -12.87
N LEU A 69 -8.74 -2.27 -13.72
CA LEU A 69 -9.44 -1.07 -13.28
C LEU A 69 -10.86 -1.40 -12.85
N THR A 70 -11.41 -0.62 -11.91
CA THR A 70 -12.82 -0.79 -11.51
C THR A 70 -13.77 -0.51 -12.67
N CYS A 71 -14.95 -1.13 -12.64
CA CYS A 71 -16.00 -0.91 -13.63
C CYS A 71 -16.31 0.59 -13.85
N GLU A 72 -16.34 1.40 -12.79
CA GLU A 72 -16.57 2.85 -12.87
C GLU A 72 -15.43 3.60 -13.58
N MET A 73 -14.18 3.18 -13.36
CA MET A 73 -13.02 3.74 -14.06
C MET A 73 -13.00 3.35 -15.54
N GLN A 74 -13.28 2.09 -15.86
CA GLN A 74 -13.38 1.62 -17.25
C GLN A 74 -14.46 2.40 -18.01
N ASP A 75 -15.65 2.54 -17.42
CA ASP A 75 -16.76 3.32 -17.99
C ASP A 75 -16.39 4.78 -18.22
N THR A 76 -15.72 5.40 -17.23
CA THR A 76 -15.22 6.77 -17.35
C THR A 76 -14.22 6.92 -18.49
N ILE A 77 -13.26 5.99 -18.60
CA ILE A 77 -12.22 6.02 -19.64
C ILE A 77 -12.85 5.93 -21.03
N ILE A 78 -13.78 5.00 -21.25
CA ILE A 78 -14.44 4.82 -22.55
C ILE A 78 -15.33 6.01 -22.89
N LYS A 79 -16.27 6.38 -22.00
CA LYS A 79 -17.25 7.44 -22.28
C LYS A 79 -16.61 8.80 -22.49
N ARG A 80 -15.54 9.10 -21.73
CA ARG A 80 -14.82 10.37 -21.82
C ARG A 80 -13.62 10.31 -22.76
N LYS A 81 -13.40 9.20 -23.49
CA LYS A 81 -12.29 9.01 -24.45
C LYS A 81 -10.93 9.37 -23.84
N ILE A 82 -10.69 8.92 -22.61
CA ILE A 82 -9.47 9.21 -21.87
C ILE A 82 -8.31 8.47 -22.51
N LYS A 83 -7.19 9.17 -22.73
CA LYS A 83 -5.94 8.54 -23.15
C LYS A 83 -5.28 7.90 -21.94
N PHE A 84 -5.23 6.58 -21.92
CA PHE A 84 -4.71 5.84 -20.78
C PHE A 84 -3.30 5.35 -21.06
N TYR A 85 -2.36 5.64 -20.16
CA TYR A 85 -0.97 5.17 -20.20
C TYR A 85 -0.67 4.38 -18.94
N ASN A 86 0.06 3.28 -19.09
CA ASN A 86 0.58 2.50 -17.97
C ASN A 86 2.09 2.36 -18.11
N ILE A 87 2.80 2.41 -16.98
CA ILE A 87 4.25 2.24 -16.94
C ILE A 87 4.66 1.50 -15.66
N ASP A 88 5.60 0.56 -15.77
CA ASP A 88 6.21 -0.07 -14.60
C ASP A 88 7.43 0.74 -14.17
N GLY A 89 7.18 1.76 -13.35
CA GLY A 89 8.22 2.65 -12.86
C GLY A 89 9.19 1.98 -11.90
N LEU A 90 8.76 0.94 -11.16
CA LEU A 90 9.63 0.20 -10.24
C LEU A 90 10.63 -0.64 -11.01
N LYS A 91 10.17 -1.39 -12.02
CA LYS A 91 11.06 -2.15 -12.90
C LYS A 91 12.07 -1.25 -13.59
N ILE A 92 11.64 -0.11 -14.14
CA ILE A 92 12.56 0.83 -14.79
C ILE A 92 13.59 1.37 -13.78
N ALA A 93 13.16 1.74 -12.58
CA ALA A 93 14.04 2.29 -11.55
C ALA A 93 15.06 1.25 -11.03
N ASP A 94 14.66 0.00 -10.86
CA ASP A 94 15.56 -1.09 -10.48
C ASP A 94 16.57 -1.42 -11.59
N GLU A 95 16.14 -1.50 -12.86
CA GLU A 95 17.01 -1.78 -14.00
C GLU A 95 18.12 -0.73 -14.20
N VAL A 96 17.86 0.52 -13.83
CA VAL A 96 18.83 1.63 -13.94
C VAL A 96 19.56 1.91 -12.62
N GLY A 97 19.35 1.13 -11.57
CA GLY A 97 20.05 1.27 -10.29
C GLY A 97 19.55 2.39 -9.37
N LEU A 98 18.37 2.96 -9.63
CA LEU A 98 17.71 3.92 -8.73
C LEU A 98 17.01 3.25 -7.53
N GLY A 99 16.97 1.91 -7.53
CA GLY A 99 16.19 1.11 -6.60
C GLY A 99 14.69 1.42 -6.75
N GLY A 100 13.93 1.39 -5.65
CA GLY A 100 12.48 1.67 -5.67
C GLY A 100 12.06 3.14 -5.88
N ARG A 101 12.91 4.02 -6.44
CA ARG A 101 12.62 5.45 -6.60
C ARG A 101 12.03 5.77 -7.98
N VAL A 102 10.71 5.82 -8.05
CA VAL A 102 9.96 6.06 -9.30
C VAL A 102 9.76 7.53 -9.67
N ASN A 103 10.29 8.48 -8.89
CA ASN A 103 10.02 9.91 -9.07
C ASN A 103 10.48 10.46 -10.43
N THR A 104 11.71 10.14 -10.86
CA THR A 104 12.23 10.54 -12.17
C THR A 104 11.42 9.91 -13.28
N VAL A 105 11.03 8.63 -13.13
CA VAL A 105 10.22 7.92 -14.11
C VAL A 105 8.88 8.61 -14.33
N MET A 106 8.13 8.85 -13.25
CA MET A 106 6.80 9.45 -13.32
C MET A 106 6.83 10.91 -13.77
N GLN A 107 7.87 11.67 -13.36
CA GLN A 107 8.06 13.04 -13.80
C GLN A 107 8.31 13.11 -15.31
N THR A 108 9.20 12.25 -15.83
CA THR A 108 9.44 12.17 -17.27
C THR A 108 8.17 11.82 -18.01
N ALA A 109 7.45 10.78 -17.56
CA ALA A 109 6.19 10.40 -18.18
C ALA A 109 5.21 11.59 -18.24
N PHE A 110 5.00 12.31 -17.14
CA PHE A 110 4.14 13.51 -17.13
C PHE A 110 4.49 14.50 -18.25
N PHE A 111 5.75 14.90 -18.39
CA PHE A 111 6.11 15.89 -19.42
C PHE A 111 5.97 15.36 -20.85
N LEU A 112 6.18 14.07 -21.08
CA LEU A 112 6.07 13.46 -22.41
C LEU A 112 4.64 13.35 -22.92
N ILE A 113 3.63 13.23 -22.03
CA ILE A 113 2.22 12.99 -22.41
C ILE A 113 1.21 14.03 -21.90
N SER A 114 1.61 14.97 -21.03
CA SER A 114 0.69 16.00 -20.52
C SER A 114 0.30 17.07 -21.54
N GLY A 115 1.09 17.25 -22.61
CA GLY A 115 0.87 18.30 -23.60
C GLY A 115 1.19 19.72 -23.12
N VAL A 116 1.83 19.88 -21.95
CA VAL A 116 2.24 21.20 -21.41
C VAL A 116 3.35 21.82 -22.26
N MET A 117 4.19 21.01 -22.89
CA MET A 117 5.29 21.45 -23.76
C MET A 117 5.59 20.42 -24.86
N ASP A 118 6.42 20.81 -25.83
CA ASP A 118 6.88 19.87 -26.86
C ASP A 118 7.72 18.73 -26.26
N ARG A 119 7.55 17.52 -26.81
CA ARG A 119 8.18 16.30 -26.28
C ARG A 119 9.71 16.38 -26.29
N ASN A 120 10.31 16.89 -27.37
CA ASN A 120 11.77 16.94 -27.48
C ASN A 120 12.36 18.03 -26.60
N GLU A 121 11.67 19.17 -26.51
CA GLU A 121 12.02 20.25 -25.59
C GLU A 121 11.97 19.79 -24.12
N ALA A 122 10.92 19.05 -23.75
CA ALA A 122 10.77 18.45 -22.41
C ALA A 122 11.97 17.58 -22.04
N ILE A 123 12.38 16.67 -22.92
CA ILE A 123 13.50 15.75 -22.68
C ILE A 123 14.78 16.55 -22.42
N GLY A 124 15.06 17.56 -23.25
CA GLY A 124 16.23 18.43 -23.08
C GLY A 124 16.27 19.10 -21.71
N LEU A 125 15.18 19.74 -21.31
CA LEU A 125 15.06 20.46 -20.04
C LEU A 125 15.10 19.54 -18.82
N ILE A 126 14.49 18.34 -18.90
CA ILE A 126 14.58 17.34 -17.84
C ILE A 126 16.04 16.89 -17.65
N LYS A 127 16.74 16.55 -18.75
CA LYS A 127 18.13 16.12 -18.67
C LYS A 127 19.05 17.22 -18.12
N GLU A 128 18.81 18.48 -18.47
CA GLU A 128 19.52 19.62 -17.89
C GLU A 128 19.26 19.77 -16.38
N SER A 129 17.99 19.70 -15.97
CA SER A 129 17.57 19.79 -14.56
C SER A 129 18.17 18.66 -13.71
N ILE A 130 18.24 17.44 -14.26
CA ILE A 130 18.88 16.29 -13.61
C ILE A 130 20.36 16.58 -13.34
N ARG A 131 21.11 17.06 -14.35
CA ARG A 131 22.54 17.40 -14.19
C ARG A 131 22.73 18.48 -13.12
N LYS A 132 21.89 19.52 -13.11
CA LYS A 132 21.96 20.60 -12.12
C LYS A 132 21.66 20.11 -10.70
N THR A 133 20.66 19.25 -10.55
CA THR A 133 20.17 18.79 -9.24
C THR A 133 21.09 17.73 -8.64
N TYR A 134 21.53 16.77 -9.45
CA TYR A 134 22.27 15.61 -8.99
C TYR A 134 23.77 15.66 -9.28
N GLY A 135 24.29 16.69 -9.96
CA GLY A 135 25.73 16.82 -10.23
C GLY A 135 26.61 16.76 -8.97
N LYS A 136 26.10 17.21 -7.82
CA LYS A 136 26.80 17.11 -6.52
C LYS A 136 26.85 15.68 -5.93
N LYS A 137 26.07 14.73 -6.48
CA LYS A 137 25.97 13.35 -6.00
C LYS A 137 26.85 12.38 -6.79
N GLY A 138 27.58 12.86 -7.80
CA GLY A 138 28.47 12.07 -8.66
C GLY A 138 27.85 11.74 -10.01
N GLU A 139 28.71 11.50 -11.00
CA GLU A 139 28.30 11.27 -12.39
C GLU A 139 27.48 9.98 -12.55
N ASP A 140 27.79 8.95 -11.76
CA ASP A 140 27.02 7.69 -11.78
C ASP A 140 25.54 7.92 -11.48
N VAL A 141 25.23 8.72 -10.45
CA VAL A 141 23.84 9.05 -10.08
C VAL A 141 23.15 9.88 -11.17
N VAL A 142 23.89 10.80 -11.80
CA VAL A 142 23.39 11.59 -12.93
C VAL A 142 23.05 10.64 -14.09
N GLN A 143 23.96 9.75 -14.47
CA GLN A 143 23.78 8.82 -15.57
C GLN A 143 22.63 7.84 -15.32
N MET A 144 22.46 7.32 -14.10
CA MET A 144 21.31 6.49 -13.72
C MET A 144 19.98 7.21 -13.98
N ASN A 145 19.87 8.50 -13.63
CA ASN A 145 18.67 9.29 -13.88
C ASN A 145 18.47 9.60 -15.36
N LEU A 146 19.55 9.88 -16.11
CA LEU A 146 19.46 10.10 -17.57
C LEU A 146 18.98 8.84 -18.30
N ASN A 147 19.50 7.67 -17.92
CA ASN A 147 19.07 6.38 -18.46
C ASN A 147 17.60 6.10 -18.15
N ALA A 148 17.12 6.50 -16.96
CA ALA A 148 15.71 6.41 -16.62
C ALA A 148 14.82 7.23 -17.57
N VAL A 149 15.25 8.45 -17.94
CA VAL A 149 14.52 9.29 -18.90
C VAL A 149 14.37 8.59 -20.25
N ASP A 150 15.45 7.99 -20.74
CA ASP A 150 15.48 7.32 -22.04
C ASP A 150 14.60 6.06 -22.04
N LYS A 151 14.69 5.22 -21.00
CA LYS A 151 13.80 4.04 -20.83
C LYS A 151 12.33 4.42 -20.74
N VAL A 152 11.99 5.52 -20.06
CA VAL A 152 10.59 6.00 -20.02
C VAL A 152 10.13 6.42 -21.40
N ASN A 153 10.97 7.13 -22.15
CA ASN A 153 10.61 7.57 -23.50
C ASN A 153 10.31 6.38 -24.44
N GLU A 154 10.99 5.25 -24.24
CA GLU A 154 10.77 3.99 -24.98
C GLU A 154 9.55 3.21 -24.47
N ALA A 155 9.37 3.09 -23.16
CA ALA A 155 8.35 2.25 -22.54
C ALA A 155 6.96 2.90 -22.50
N LEU A 156 6.88 4.23 -22.60
CA LEU A 156 5.63 4.97 -22.45
C LEU A 156 4.76 4.84 -23.70
N VAL A 157 3.84 3.87 -23.66
CA VAL A 157 2.89 3.56 -24.73
C VAL A 157 1.47 3.69 -24.21
N GLU A 158 0.55 4.10 -25.09
CA GLU A 158 -0.87 4.18 -24.77
C GLU A 158 -1.48 2.78 -24.65
N VAL A 159 -2.28 2.56 -23.62
CA VAL A 159 -3.02 1.31 -23.38
C VAL A 159 -4.13 1.20 -24.42
N PRO A 160 -4.26 0.06 -25.13
CA PRO A 160 -5.38 -0.15 -26.04
C PRO A 160 -6.69 -0.20 -25.25
N ILE A 161 -7.60 0.73 -25.54
CA ILE A 161 -8.92 0.80 -24.89
C ILE A 161 -9.94 0.07 -25.79
N PRO A 162 -10.70 -0.90 -25.25
CA PRO A 162 -11.75 -1.57 -26.01
C PRO A 162 -12.89 -0.60 -26.36
N ALA A 163 -13.53 -0.80 -27.51
CA ALA A 163 -14.65 0.04 -27.95
C ALA A 163 -15.92 -0.13 -27.09
N GLN A 164 -16.04 -1.26 -26.40
CA GLN A 164 -17.14 -1.60 -25.52
C GLN A 164 -16.60 -1.95 -24.13
N LEU A 165 -17.45 -1.82 -23.12
CA LEU A 165 -17.10 -2.23 -21.77
C LEU A 165 -16.84 -3.74 -21.74
N PRO A 166 -15.68 -4.18 -21.21
CA PRO A 166 -15.43 -5.60 -21.01
C PRO A 166 -16.34 -6.16 -19.92
N ASP A 167 -16.60 -7.46 -19.96
CA ASP A 167 -17.36 -8.15 -18.92
C ASP A 167 -16.59 -8.26 -17.59
N THR A 168 -15.26 -8.08 -17.64
CA THR A 168 -14.36 -8.19 -16.50
C THR A 168 -13.85 -6.84 -16.03
N CYS A 169 -13.99 -6.57 -14.73
CA CYS A 169 -13.41 -5.39 -14.10
C CYS A 169 -12.79 -5.72 -12.74
N GLY A 170 -11.84 -4.90 -12.31
CA GLY A 170 -11.21 -4.98 -11.00
C GLY A 170 -12.19 -4.64 -9.87
N PRO A 171 -12.01 -5.24 -8.68
CA PRO A 171 -12.92 -5.00 -7.58
C PRO A 171 -12.75 -3.60 -6.98
N ARG A 172 -13.86 -2.96 -6.60
CA ARG A 172 -13.80 -1.85 -5.64
C ARG A 172 -13.32 -2.42 -4.31
N LYS A 173 -12.31 -1.78 -3.71
CA LYS A 173 -11.74 -2.27 -2.45
C LYS A 173 -12.75 -2.10 -1.33
N GLN A 174 -13.04 -3.21 -0.67
CA GLN A 174 -13.81 -3.24 0.55
C GLN A 174 -12.91 -2.74 1.69
N LEU A 175 -13.25 -1.58 2.25
CA LEU A 175 -12.46 -0.93 3.31
C LEU A 175 -12.97 -1.22 4.72
N VAL A 176 -14.24 -1.59 4.84
CA VAL A 176 -14.88 -1.95 6.10
C VAL A 176 -15.67 -3.26 5.93
N PRO A 177 -16.00 -3.99 7.00
CA PRO A 177 -16.87 -5.17 6.92
C PRO A 177 -18.19 -4.88 6.17
N LYS A 178 -18.73 -5.86 5.43
CA LYS A 178 -19.94 -5.65 4.59
C LYS A 178 -21.18 -5.33 5.44
N ASP A 179 -21.21 -5.86 6.64
CA ASP A 179 -22.22 -5.69 7.67
C ASP A 179 -21.95 -4.49 8.59
N ALA A 180 -20.87 -3.72 8.34
CA ALA A 180 -20.62 -2.48 9.07
C ALA A 180 -21.78 -1.49 8.89
N ALA A 181 -22.11 -0.77 9.96
CA ALA A 181 -23.20 0.20 10.02
C ALA A 181 -22.83 1.41 10.86
N GLY A 182 -23.68 2.44 10.85
CA GLY A 182 -23.53 3.64 11.66
C GLY A 182 -22.19 4.35 11.41
N PHE A 183 -21.51 4.77 12.47
CA PHE A 183 -20.30 5.58 12.39
C PHE A 183 -19.19 4.97 11.52
N VAL A 184 -19.02 3.64 11.53
CA VAL A 184 -18.02 2.96 10.70
C VAL A 184 -18.31 3.15 9.21
N LYS A 185 -19.56 2.93 8.80
CA LYS A 185 -19.95 2.97 7.39
C LYS A 185 -20.21 4.40 6.90
N ASP A 186 -20.81 5.23 7.73
CA ASP A 186 -21.31 6.55 7.34
C ASP A 186 -20.27 7.67 7.56
N VAL A 187 -19.23 7.42 8.37
CA VAL A 187 -18.19 8.41 8.69
C VAL A 187 -16.79 7.88 8.39
N ILE A 188 -16.39 6.74 8.97
CA ILE A 188 -15.02 6.24 8.83
C ILE A 188 -14.71 5.84 7.37
N GLU A 189 -15.59 5.07 6.72
CA GLU A 189 -15.35 4.62 5.35
C GLU A 189 -15.25 5.79 4.34
N PRO A 190 -16.14 6.80 4.33
CA PRO A 190 -15.99 7.98 3.49
C PRO A 190 -14.70 8.74 3.75
N ILE A 191 -14.30 8.93 5.02
CA ILE A 191 -13.01 9.58 5.35
C ILE A 191 -11.85 8.77 4.75
N MET A 192 -11.86 7.45 4.89
CA MET A 192 -10.83 6.56 4.33
C MET A 192 -10.79 6.56 2.79
N ARG A 193 -11.83 7.05 2.13
CA ARG A 193 -11.91 7.26 0.68
C ARG A 193 -11.57 8.69 0.25
N GLU A 194 -11.11 9.55 1.16
CA GLU A 194 -10.91 10.99 0.92
C GLU A 194 -12.22 11.70 0.51
N GLN A 195 -13.34 11.25 1.09
CA GLN A 195 -14.68 11.80 0.89
C GLN A 195 -15.24 12.34 2.22
N GLY A 196 -14.40 12.96 3.05
CA GLY A 196 -14.83 13.55 4.31
C GLY A 196 -15.84 14.69 4.14
N ASP A 197 -15.71 15.47 3.07
CA ASP A 197 -16.54 16.65 2.80
C ASP A 197 -18.02 16.34 2.51
N ILE A 198 -18.38 15.09 2.20
CA ILE A 198 -19.78 14.70 1.98
C ILE A 198 -20.51 14.31 3.26
N ILE A 199 -19.78 14.19 4.38
CA ILE A 199 -20.33 13.79 5.67
C ILE A 199 -21.13 14.96 6.24
N LYS A 200 -22.40 14.70 6.58
CA LYS A 200 -23.29 15.71 7.15
C LYS A 200 -22.91 15.96 8.61
N VAL A 201 -23.11 17.19 9.07
CA VAL A 201 -22.94 17.56 10.49
C VAL A 201 -23.77 16.65 11.41
N SER A 202 -24.97 16.25 10.98
CA SER A 202 -25.85 15.35 11.74
C SER A 202 -25.32 13.92 11.89
N GLN A 203 -24.31 13.51 11.14
CA GLN A 203 -23.67 12.19 11.24
C GLN A 203 -22.47 12.21 12.20
N MET A 204 -22.03 13.40 12.63
CA MET A 204 -20.90 13.56 13.53
C MET A 204 -21.37 13.60 14.99
N PRO A 205 -20.56 13.05 15.92
CA PRO A 205 -20.81 13.17 17.35
C PRO A 205 -20.68 14.63 17.81
N LEU A 206 -21.53 15.03 18.76
CA LEU A 206 -21.61 16.41 19.23
C LEU A 206 -20.37 16.88 20.00
N ASP A 207 -19.67 15.94 20.64
CA ASP A 207 -18.51 16.17 21.51
C ASP A 207 -17.17 15.75 20.87
N GLY A 208 -17.20 15.28 19.61
CA GLY A 208 -16.02 14.78 18.92
C GLY A 208 -15.54 13.40 19.39
N TYR A 209 -16.34 12.66 20.16
CA TYR A 209 -16.01 11.30 20.59
C TYR A 209 -15.82 10.35 19.41
N VAL A 210 -14.78 9.50 19.45
CA VAL A 210 -14.55 8.44 18.47
C VAL A 210 -14.23 7.14 19.19
N GLU A 211 -14.84 6.04 18.75
CA GLU A 211 -14.59 4.72 19.31
C GLU A 211 -13.12 4.28 19.12
N SER A 212 -12.58 3.59 20.12
CA SER A 212 -11.25 2.99 20.06
C SER A 212 -11.21 1.81 19.08
N GLY A 213 -10.00 1.44 18.61
CA GLY A 213 -9.80 0.22 17.82
C GLY A 213 -10.28 0.34 16.37
N THR A 214 -10.49 1.55 15.85
CA THR A 214 -10.86 1.79 14.45
C THR A 214 -9.71 1.57 13.47
N ALA A 215 -8.45 1.64 13.94
CA ALA A 215 -7.26 1.44 13.10
C ALA A 215 -7.23 0.06 12.41
N LYS A 216 -7.79 -0.98 13.02
CA LYS A 216 -7.88 -2.34 12.46
C LYS A 216 -8.72 -2.42 11.18
N LEU A 217 -9.58 -1.43 10.93
CA LEU A 217 -10.39 -1.33 9.73
C LEU A 217 -9.56 -0.88 8.52
N GLU A 218 -8.41 -0.21 8.73
CA GLU A 218 -7.79 0.55 7.64
C GLU A 218 -7.14 -0.28 6.54
N LYS A 219 -6.59 -1.45 6.93
CA LYS A 219 -5.90 -2.44 6.07
C LYS A 219 -5.17 -1.78 4.92
N ARG A 220 -4.17 -0.96 5.27
CA ARG A 220 -3.63 0.09 4.40
C ARG A 220 -2.89 -0.47 3.18
N ARG A 221 -2.28 -1.65 3.29
CA ARG A 221 -1.55 -2.35 2.20
C ARG A 221 -0.49 -1.47 1.54
N VAL A 222 0.35 -0.83 2.37
CA VAL A 222 1.35 0.14 1.92
C VAL A 222 2.77 -0.41 1.81
N ALA A 223 3.02 -1.60 2.39
CA ALA A 223 4.33 -2.23 2.33
C ALA A 223 4.47 -3.02 1.01
N PRO A 224 5.52 -2.78 0.20
CA PRO A 224 5.79 -3.57 -1.01
C PRO A 224 6.32 -4.98 -0.66
N ALA A 225 6.92 -5.14 0.52
CA ALA A 225 7.42 -6.40 1.04
C ALA A 225 7.11 -6.52 2.53
N VAL A 226 6.86 -7.74 3.00
CA VAL A 226 6.50 -8.08 4.37
C VAL A 226 7.40 -9.22 4.89
N PRO A 227 7.54 -9.39 6.22
CA PRO A 227 8.27 -10.53 6.77
C PRO A 227 7.55 -11.84 6.44
N LYS A 228 8.29 -12.80 5.87
CA LYS A 228 7.91 -14.21 5.75
C LYS A 228 8.48 -14.98 6.93
N TRP A 229 7.64 -15.76 7.60
CA TRP A 229 8.07 -16.63 8.70
C TRP A 229 8.63 -17.95 8.18
N ILE A 230 9.80 -18.33 8.71
CA ILE A 230 10.50 -19.60 8.43
C ILE A 230 10.48 -20.42 9.72
N PRO A 231 9.49 -21.33 9.88
CA PRO A 231 9.28 -22.06 11.14
C PRO A 231 10.49 -22.85 11.59
N GLU A 232 11.26 -23.42 10.64
CA GLU A 232 12.40 -24.30 10.90
C GLU A 232 13.51 -23.59 11.67
N ASN A 233 13.63 -22.27 11.50
CA ASN A 233 14.62 -21.44 12.17
C ASN A 233 14.08 -20.82 13.47
N CYS A 234 12.78 -20.95 13.75
CA CYS A 234 12.11 -20.18 14.80
C CYS A 234 12.30 -20.79 16.19
N ILE A 235 12.92 -20.03 17.08
CA ILE A 235 13.14 -20.42 18.47
C ILE A 235 12.04 -19.96 19.44
N GLN A 236 10.90 -19.47 18.93
CA GLN A 236 9.72 -19.10 19.72
C GLN A 236 10.00 -18.11 20.88
N CYS A 237 10.83 -17.10 20.62
CA CYS A 237 11.26 -16.09 21.61
C CYS A 237 10.33 -14.87 21.70
N ASN A 238 9.41 -14.70 20.75
CA ASN A 238 8.49 -13.57 20.58
C ASN A 238 9.12 -12.17 20.42
N GLN A 239 10.46 -12.05 20.29
CA GLN A 239 11.10 -10.74 20.11
C GLN A 239 10.59 -9.99 18.88
N CYS A 240 10.30 -10.70 17.79
CA CYS A 240 9.76 -10.09 16.58
C CYS A 240 8.40 -9.41 16.78
N SER A 241 7.55 -9.98 17.66
CA SER A 241 6.29 -9.36 18.11
C SER A 241 6.58 -8.16 19.01
N PHE A 242 7.49 -8.34 19.97
CA PHE A 242 7.85 -7.34 20.97
C PHE A 242 8.35 -6.03 20.34
N VAL A 243 9.16 -6.12 19.29
CA VAL A 243 9.75 -4.94 18.63
C VAL A 243 8.89 -4.37 17.51
N CYS A 244 7.71 -4.93 17.22
CA CYS A 244 6.91 -4.47 16.11
C CYS A 244 6.22 -3.13 16.42
N PRO A 245 6.55 -2.03 15.72
CA PRO A 245 5.99 -0.71 16.02
C PRO A 245 4.51 -0.55 15.63
N HIS A 246 3.90 -1.57 15.01
CA HIS A 246 2.52 -1.51 14.53
C HIS A 246 1.69 -2.71 14.98
N ALA A 247 2.22 -3.56 15.85
CA ALA A 247 1.59 -4.83 16.24
C ALA A 247 1.18 -5.70 15.03
N ALA A 248 1.94 -5.63 13.93
CA ALA A 248 1.68 -6.30 12.66
C ALA A 248 2.33 -7.69 12.54
N ILE A 249 2.94 -8.18 13.62
CA ILE A 249 3.44 -9.55 13.75
C ILE A 249 3.17 -9.96 15.19
N ARG A 250 2.50 -11.10 15.41
CA ARG A 250 2.02 -11.53 16.73
C ARG A 250 2.28 -13.00 16.94
N ALA A 251 2.37 -13.40 18.20
CA ALA A 251 2.46 -14.79 18.63
C ALA A 251 1.16 -15.21 19.31
N LYS A 252 0.71 -16.44 19.07
CA LYS A 252 -0.34 -17.09 19.89
C LYS A 252 0.09 -18.49 20.28
N LEU A 253 -0.48 -18.96 21.38
CA LEU A 253 -0.57 -20.37 21.74
C LEU A 253 -1.99 -20.84 21.48
N MET A 254 -2.14 -22.05 20.97
CA MET A 254 -3.42 -22.67 20.61
C MET A 254 -3.37 -24.16 20.92
N THR A 255 -4.51 -24.75 21.24
CA THR A 255 -4.62 -26.21 21.41
C THR A 255 -4.84 -26.89 20.05
N GLU A 256 -4.71 -28.21 20.00
CA GLU A 256 -5.08 -29.00 18.80
C GLU A 256 -6.56 -28.84 18.44
N GLU A 257 -7.43 -28.58 19.43
CA GLU A 257 -8.85 -28.37 19.19
C GLU A 257 -9.13 -27.06 18.45
N ASP A 258 -8.41 -25.99 18.80
CA ASP A 258 -8.53 -24.69 18.15
C ASP A 258 -8.14 -24.76 16.66
N LEU A 259 -7.32 -25.74 16.27
CA LEU A 259 -6.79 -25.91 14.91
C LEU A 259 -7.68 -26.76 13.98
N LYS A 260 -8.81 -27.29 14.45
CA LYS A 260 -9.69 -28.18 13.66
C LYS A 260 -10.15 -27.57 12.34
N SER A 261 -10.30 -26.24 12.27
CA SER A 261 -10.72 -25.52 11.06
C SER A 261 -9.62 -24.61 10.50
N ALA A 262 -8.35 -24.91 10.80
CA ALA A 262 -7.23 -24.15 10.28
C ALA A 262 -7.11 -24.35 8.75
N PRO A 263 -6.84 -23.28 7.98
CA PRO A 263 -6.49 -23.41 6.56
C PRO A 263 -5.27 -24.30 6.34
N ASP A 264 -5.16 -24.95 5.18
CA ASP A 264 -3.99 -25.79 4.85
C ASP A 264 -2.67 -25.01 4.89
N SER A 265 -2.71 -23.71 4.58
CA SER A 265 -1.57 -22.79 4.67
C SER A 265 -1.17 -22.42 6.10
N PHE A 266 -1.95 -22.80 7.11
CA PHE A 266 -1.77 -22.38 8.50
C PHE A 266 -0.78 -23.29 9.25
N ASN A 267 0.50 -23.11 8.95
CA ASN A 267 1.57 -23.82 9.65
C ASN A 267 1.72 -23.39 11.12
N THR A 268 2.01 -24.36 11.98
CA THR A 268 2.31 -24.17 13.41
C THR A 268 3.57 -24.96 13.81
N LEU A 269 4.07 -24.69 15.01
CA LEU A 269 5.12 -25.47 15.68
C LEU A 269 4.60 -25.97 17.02
N LYS A 270 5.08 -27.12 17.50
CA LYS A 270 4.87 -27.50 18.90
C LYS A 270 5.45 -26.45 19.84
N ALA A 271 4.71 -26.01 20.84
CA ALA A 271 5.15 -24.95 21.74
C ALA A 271 6.27 -25.41 22.69
N MET A 272 7.42 -24.74 22.63
CA MET A 272 8.55 -24.99 23.52
C MET A 272 8.28 -24.39 24.90
N GLY A 273 8.17 -25.25 25.92
CA GLY A 273 7.90 -24.85 27.31
C GLY A 273 6.41 -24.78 27.67
N ALA A 274 5.52 -25.21 26.78
CA ALA A 274 4.08 -25.32 27.02
C ALA A 274 3.54 -26.59 26.33
N GLU A 275 3.69 -27.74 26.99
CA GLU A 275 3.21 -29.03 26.45
C GLU A 275 1.69 -28.99 26.19
N GLY A 276 1.25 -29.63 25.12
CA GLY A 276 -0.15 -29.63 24.68
C GLY A 276 -0.57 -28.41 23.85
N TYR A 277 0.31 -27.41 23.69
CA TYR A 277 0.05 -26.24 22.85
C TYR A 277 0.85 -26.26 21.55
N GLN A 278 0.25 -25.68 20.53
CA GLN A 278 0.84 -25.26 19.27
C GLN A 278 1.15 -23.76 19.33
N TYR A 279 2.16 -23.36 18.59
CA TYR A 279 2.71 -22.01 18.53
C TYR A 279 2.75 -21.53 17.09
N LYS A 280 2.38 -20.27 16.87
CA LYS A 280 2.54 -19.63 15.57
C LYS A 280 2.94 -18.16 15.72
N ILE A 281 3.82 -17.73 14.83
CA ILE A 281 3.98 -16.31 14.49
C ILE A 281 3.11 -16.01 13.27
N GLN A 282 2.22 -15.04 13.38
CA GLN A 282 1.38 -14.58 12.28
C GLN A 282 1.75 -13.14 11.91
N VAL A 283 1.88 -12.89 10.61
CA VAL A 283 2.13 -11.55 10.06
C VAL A 283 0.81 -10.98 9.52
N TYR A 284 0.54 -9.73 9.86
CA TYR A 284 -0.64 -8.98 9.42
C TYR A 284 -0.22 -8.18 8.19
N ILE A 285 -0.16 -8.86 7.04
CA ILE A 285 0.46 -8.33 5.81
C ILE A 285 -0.15 -7.01 5.35
N ASP A 286 -1.45 -6.81 5.59
CA ASP A 286 -2.19 -5.60 5.20
C ASP A 286 -1.90 -4.38 6.09
N ASP A 287 -1.38 -4.61 7.29
CA ASP A 287 -1.08 -3.56 8.28
C ASP A 287 0.42 -3.34 8.47
N CYS A 288 1.25 -4.29 8.02
CA CYS A 288 2.70 -4.18 8.04
C CYS A 288 3.17 -2.94 7.25
N GLN A 289 4.16 -2.23 7.80
CA GLN A 289 4.79 -1.08 7.16
C GLN A 289 6.15 -1.42 6.50
N GLY A 290 6.55 -2.70 6.48
CA GLY A 290 7.78 -3.15 5.80
C GLY A 290 9.10 -2.65 6.41
N CYS A 291 9.10 -2.22 7.68
CA CYS A 291 10.24 -1.56 8.32
C CYS A 291 11.44 -2.47 8.65
N ARG A 292 11.28 -3.79 8.55
CA ARG A 292 12.32 -4.81 8.80
C ARG A 292 12.85 -4.92 10.24
N VAL A 293 12.31 -4.17 11.21
CA VAL A 293 12.77 -4.22 12.61
C VAL A 293 12.69 -5.65 13.17
N CYS A 294 11.58 -6.35 12.93
CA CYS A 294 11.41 -7.75 13.35
C CYS A 294 12.37 -8.74 12.66
N VAL A 295 12.77 -8.47 11.41
CA VAL A 295 13.76 -9.26 10.67
C VAL A 295 15.15 -9.05 11.27
N ASN A 296 15.52 -7.80 11.53
CA ASN A 296 16.82 -7.44 12.10
C ASN A 296 16.99 -7.95 13.54
N GLU A 297 15.92 -7.91 14.33
CA GLU A 297 15.93 -8.41 15.71
C GLU A 297 15.96 -9.94 15.79
N CYS A 298 15.57 -10.65 14.72
CA CYS A 298 15.48 -12.10 14.75
C CYS A 298 16.87 -12.74 14.91
N PRO A 299 17.16 -13.45 16.03
CA PRO A 299 18.50 -13.95 16.31
C PRO A 299 18.91 -15.17 15.46
N LYS A 300 17.99 -15.71 14.66
CA LYS A 300 18.15 -16.98 13.93
C LYS A 300 17.74 -16.91 12.46
N GLY A 301 17.43 -15.72 11.92
CA GLY A 301 16.99 -15.61 10.53
C GLY A 301 15.69 -16.39 10.25
N ALA A 302 14.78 -16.44 11.22
CA ALA A 302 13.45 -17.04 11.09
C ALA A 302 12.43 -16.12 10.41
N LEU A 303 12.88 -14.92 10.01
CA LEU A 303 12.10 -13.94 9.26
C LEU A 303 12.96 -13.41 8.13
N VAL A 304 12.41 -13.38 6.92
CA VAL A 304 13.04 -12.77 5.74
C VAL A 304 12.04 -11.87 5.03
N MET A 305 12.49 -10.84 4.33
CA MET A 305 11.56 -10.00 3.57
C MET A 305 11.15 -10.70 2.28
N SER A 306 9.85 -10.70 2.00
CA SER A 306 9.23 -11.29 0.81
C SER A 306 8.24 -10.29 0.20
N PRO A 307 8.09 -10.23 -1.15
CA PRO A 307 7.07 -9.41 -1.78
C PRO A 307 5.66 -9.69 -1.20
N ILE A 308 4.88 -8.64 -0.96
CA ILE A 308 3.57 -8.79 -0.31
C ILE A 308 2.60 -9.68 -1.09
N ASP A 309 2.64 -9.61 -2.42
CA ASP A 309 1.75 -10.42 -3.27
C ASP A 309 2.12 -11.90 -3.23
N THR A 310 3.42 -12.23 -3.16
CA THR A 310 3.89 -13.61 -2.97
C THR A 310 3.35 -14.22 -1.67
N GLU A 311 3.40 -13.47 -0.56
CA GLU A 311 2.87 -13.97 0.72
C GLU A 311 1.33 -14.01 0.73
N ARG A 312 0.67 -13.09 0.04
CA ARG A 312 -0.78 -13.12 -0.14
C ARG A 312 -1.23 -14.36 -0.91
N ASP A 313 -0.56 -14.68 -2.01
CA ASP A 313 -0.82 -15.88 -2.82
C ASP A 313 -0.51 -17.16 -2.05
N ALA A 314 0.45 -17.12 -1.11
CA ALA A 314 0.75 -18.21 -0.20
C ALA A 314 -0.30 -18.42 0.91
N GLY A 315 -1.36 -17.61 0.96
CA GLY A 315 -2.48 -17.77 1.89
C GLY A 315 -2.37 -16.95 3.18
N GLU A 316 -1.41 -16.03 3.31
CA GLU A 316 -1.22 -15.26 4.56
C GLU A 316 -2.45 -14.43 4.96
N GLN A 317 -3.28 -14.02 4.00
CA GLN A 317 -4.55 -13.36 4.28
C GLN A 317 -5.53 -14.28 5.02
N GLN A 318 -5.69 -15.52 4.54
CA GLN A 318 -6.57 -16.51 5.16
C GLN A 318 -6.01 -16.94 6.52
N ASN A 319 -4.68 -17.10 6.61
CA ASN A 319 -3.99 -17.41 7.85
C ASN A 319 -4.24 -16.34 8.92
N TYR A 320 -4.11 -15.06 8.57
CA TYR A 320 -4.43 -13.96 9.47
C TYR A 320 -5.90 -13.97 9.92
N GLU A 321 -6.85 -14.13 8.99
CA GLU A 321 -8.29 -14.14 9.31
C GLU A 321 -8.69 -15.28 10.25
N PHE A 322 -8.03 -16.44 10.12
CA PHE A 322 -8.16 -17.54 11.05
C PHE A 322 -7.48 -17.23 12.39
N PHE A 323 -6.22 -16.74 12.36
CA PHE A 323 -5.44 -16.39 13.54
C PHE A 323 -6.17 -15.40 14.45
N GLU A 324 -6.86 -14.41 13.88
CA GLU A 324 -7.58 -13.38 14.63
C GLU A 324 -8.72 -13.98 15.47
N LYS A 325 -9.35 -15.07 15.01
CA LYS A 325 -10.44 -15.76 15.70
C LYS A 325 -9.98 -16.68 16.83
N LEU A 326 -8.69 -17.04 16.84
CA LEU A 326 -8.12 -17.88 17.90
C LEU A 326 -8.15 -17.17 19.26
N PRO A 327 -8.18 -17.91 20.38
CA PRO A 327 -8.10 -17.32 21.71
C PRO A 327 -6.92 -16.35 21.88
N ASN A 328 -7.18 -15.23 22.54
CA ASN A 328 -6.15 -14.28 22.97
C ASN A 328 -5.74 -14.59 24.42
N ASP A 329 -4.60 -14.04 24.85
CA ASP A 329 -4.15 -14.06 26.25
C ASP A 329 -3.89 -15.47 26.82
N VAL A 330 -3.58 -16.43 25.95
CA VAL A 330 -3.20 -17.80 26.36
C VAL A 330 -1.71 -17.83 26.72
N LEU A 331 -1.40 -17.77 28.01
CA LEU A 331 -0.02 -17.74 28.51
C LEU A 331 0.56 -19.12 28.85
N ALA A 332 -0.29 -20.14 29.01
CA ALA A 332 0.11 -21.44 29.57
C ALA A 332 0.95 -21.26 30.86
N ASN A 333 2.24 -21.62 30.82
CA ASN A 333 3.16 -21.52 31.95
C ASN A 333 4.09 -20.28 31.89
N PHE A 334 3.95 -19.42 30.88
CA PHE A 334 4.83 -18.25 30.71
C PHE A 334 4.40 -17.08 31.61
N LYS A 335 5.36 -16.44 32.27
CA LYS A 335 5.13 -15.25 33.08
C LYS A 335 4.95 -14.02 32.19
N GLU A 336 3.88 -13.26 32.40
CA GLU A 336 3.57 -12.03 31.66
C GLU A 336 4.72 -11.01 31.68
N ALA A 337 5.44 -10.89 32.81
CA ALA A 337 6.56 -9.95 32.96
C ALA A 337 7.84 -10.33 32.16
N THR A 338 7.80 -11.39 31.35
CA THR A 338 8.92 -11.76 30.46
C THR A 338 8.63 -11.32 29.03
N VAL A 339 9.68 -11.06 28.23
CA VAL A 339 9.53 -10.73 26.80
C VAL A 339 8.69 -11.78 26.07
N LYS A 340 8.90 -13.07 26.34
CA LYS A 340 8.10 -14.13 25.71
C LYS A 340 6.64 -14.09 26.16
N GLY A 341 6.40 -14.06 27.48
CA GLY A 341 5.06 -14.12 28.04
C GLY A 341 4.20 -12.90 27.71
N SER A 342 4.78 -11.69 27.72
CA SER A 342 4.04 -10.45 27.40
C SER A 342 3.45 -10.46 26.00
N GLN A 343 4.12 -11.11 25.05
CA GLN A 343 3.71 -11.14 23.64
C GLN A 343 2.64 -12.19 23.32
N PHE A 344 2.21 -12.99 24.30
CA PHE A 344 0.98 -13.78 24.17
C PHE A 344 -0.27 -12.98 24.58
N LYS A 345 -0.10 -11.79 25.15
CA LYS A 345 -1.20 -10.87 25.42
C LYS A 345 -1.61 -10.13 24.16
N GLN A 346 -2.89 -9.81 24.05
CA GLN A 346 -3.42 -8.99 22.96
C GLN A 346 -2.83 -7.57 23.03
N PRO A 347 -2.20 -7.07 21.95
CA PRO A 347 -1.83 -5.67 21.85
C PRO A 347 -3.09 -4.78 21.80
N LEU A 348 -3.17 -3.78 22.68
CA LEU A 348 -4.28 -2.82 22.71
C LEU A 348 -3.98 -1.52 21.96
N PHE A 349 -2.75 -1.37 21.48
CA PHE A 349 -2.33 -0.30 20.58
C PHE A 349 -1.76 -0.93 19.31
N GLU A 350 -2.48 -0.78 18.20
CA GLU A 350 -2.19 -1.48 16.95
C GLU A 350 -2.38 -0.57 15.73
N PHE A 351 -1.61 -0.85 14.66
CA PHE A 351 -1.79 -0.27 13.32
C PHE A 351 -1.81 1.27 13.27
N SER A 352 -1.04 1.90 14.14
CA SER A 352 -0.97 3.36 14.25
C SER A 352 -0.51 4.04 12.95
N GLY A 353 -0.78 5.34 12.82
CA GLY A 353 -0.33 6.16 11.69
C GLY A 353 1.16 6.55 11.73
N ALA A 354 1.96 5.94 12.61
CA ALA A 354 3.37 6.27 12.83
C ALA A 354 4.26 5.88 11.63
N CYS A 355 5.51 6.35 11.67
CA CYS A 355 6.51 6.02 10.64
C CYS A 355 6.81 4.52 10.62
N ALA A 356 7.24 3.99 9.47
CA ALA A 356 7.84 2.66 9.39
C ALA A 356 9.10 2.60 10.29
N GLY A 357 9.11 1.71 11.29
CA GLY A 357 10.23 1.58 12.23
C GLY A 357 10.26 2.66 13.32
N CYS A 358 9.10 3.20 13.70
CA CYS A 358 9.00 4.17 14.79
C CYS A 358 9.54 3.59 16.11
N GLY A 359 10.37 4.36 16.82
CA GLY A 359 10.94 3.96 18.11
C GLY A 359 10.10 4.34 19.33
N GLU A 360 8.89 4.87 19.15
CA GLU A 360 8.00 5.29 20.25
C GLU A 360 6.90 4.26 20.55
N THR A 361 6.51 3.46 19.56
CA THR A 361 5.31 2.62 19.62
C THR A 361 5.50 1.16 20.06
N PRO A 362 6.66 0.50 19.83
CA PRO A 362 7.01 -0.71 20.58
C PRO A 362 7.19 -0.37 22.07
#